data_AF-A0A2G1XP53-F1
#
_entry.id   AF-A0A2G1XP53-F1
#
_cell.length_a   1.000
_cell.length_b   1.000
_cell.length_c   1.000
_cell.angle_alpha   90.00
_cell.angle_beta   90.00
_cell.angle_gamma   90.00
#
_symmetry.space_group_name_H-M   'P 1'
#
loop_
_entity.id
_entity.type
_entity.pdbx_description
1 polymer ?
#
loop_
_entity_poly.entity_id
_entity_poly.type
_entity_poly.pdbx_seq_one_letter_code
_entity_poly.pdbx_strand_id
1 'polypeptide(L)' 'AMSLWPNKGDADPRPAQGSAYERVAAVAPRQPAVPEGAFGALRLPMLDVPVVPKKSAEA' A
#
# COMPACT_ATOMS: atom_id res chain seq x y z
N ALA A 1 6.01 -6.90 14.19
CA ALA A 1 5.80 -5.48 13.80
C ALA A 1 6.00 -5.34 12.30
N MET A 2 5.26 -4.45 11.62
CA MET A 2 5.45 -4.12 10.20
C MET A 2 6.08 -2.73 10.08
N SER A 3 7.07 -2.56 9.20
CA SER A 3 7.77 -1.30 8.97
C SER A 3 7.09 -0.50 7.86
N LEU A 4 6.06 0.28 8.20
CA LEU A 4 5.39 1.22 7.28
C LEU A 4 6.03 2.61 7.40
N TRP A 5 7.31 2.73 7.02
CA TRP A 5 8.03 4.00 7.15
C TRP A 5 7.62 4.99 6.04
N PRO A 6 7.42 6.28 6.35
CA PRO A 6 7.17 7.30 5.35
C PRO A 6 8.48 7.67 4.62
N ASN A 7 8.44 8.66 3.72
CA ASN A 7 9.68 9.17 3.16
C ASN A 7 10.56 9.78 4.27
N LYS A 8 11.87 9.77 4.06
CA LYS A 8 12.83 10.37 5.00
C LYS A 8 12.44 11.81 5.35
N GLY A 9 12.25 12.09 6.64
CA GLY A 9 11.89 13.42 7.15
C GLY A 9 10.40 13.75 7.18
N ASP A 10 9.55 12.87 6.63
CA ASP A 10 8.10 13.03 6.76
C ASP A 10 7.65 12.59 8.15
N ALA A 11 6.52 13.16 8.60
CA ALA A 11 5.83 12.67 9.78
C ALA A 11 5.34 11.24 9.57
N ASP A 12 5.42 10.43 10.63
CA ASP A 12 4.89 9.06 10.62
C ASP A 12 3.35 9.10 10.67
N PRO A 13 2.64 8.61 9.63
CA PRO A 13 1.18 8.65 9.61
C PRO A 13 0.54 7.53 10.44
N ARG A 14 1.33 6.61 11.02
CA ARG A 14 0.78 5.50 11.81
C ARG A 14 0.16 6.01 13.11
N PRO A 15 -0.96 5.39 13.56
CA PRO A 15 -1.48 5.64 14.90
C PRO A 15 -0.43 5.36 15.98
N ALA A 16 -0.62 6.00 17.13
CA ALA A 16 0.22 5.77 18.30
C ALA A 16 0.19 4.29 18.72
N GLN A 17 1.28 3.84 19.35
CA GLN A 17 1.31 2.49 19.89
C GLN A 17 0.22 2.30 20.95
N GLY A 18 -0.50 1.17 20.89
CA GLY A 18 -1.61 0.87 21.80
C GLY A 18 -2.97 1.39 21.32
N SER A 19 -3.03 2.20 20.25
CA SER A 19 -4.28 2.55 19.59
C SER A 19 -4.93 1.35 18.91
N ALA A 20 -6.23 1.45 18.62
CA ALA A 20 -6.94 0.48 17.81
C ALA A 20 -6.32 0.37 16.41
N TYR A 21 -6.53 -0.78 15.76
CA TYR A 21 -6.02 -0.99 14.41
C TYR A 21 -6.74 -0.09 13.40
N GLU A 22 -5.97 0.68 12.65
CA GLU A 22 -6.47 1.50 11.55
C GLU A 22 -5.68 1.21 10.28
N ARG A 23 -6.38 1.17 9.14
CA ARG A 23 -5.73 1.12 7.84
C ARG A 23 -5.15 2.51 7.54
N VAL A 24 -3.85 2.55 7.27
CA VAL A 24 -3.17 3.75 6.79
C VAL A 24 -3.05 3.71 5.27
N ALA A 25 -3.15 4.88 4.62
CA ALA A 25 -2.92 5.02 3.20
C ALA A 25 -1.43 4.78 2.86
N ALA A 26 -1.17 4.32 1.63
CA ALA A 26 0.19 4.22 1.11
C ALA A 26 0.79 5.63 0.91
N VAL A 27 2.05 5.82 1.31
CA VAL A 27 2.79 7.07 1.07
C VAL A 27 3.56 6.94 -0.25
N ALA A 28 3.31 7.85 -1.20
CA ALA A 28 4.02 7.87 -2.46
C ALA A 28 5.51 8.25 -2.27
N PRO A 29 6.45 7.58 -2.98
CA PRO A 29 7.86 7.92 -2.91
C PRO A 29 8.13 9.27 -3.60
N ARG A 30 8.90 10.16 -2.96
CA ARG A 30 9.35 11.42 -3.61
C ARG A 30 10.33 11.20 -4.76
N GLN A 31 11.10 10.12 -4.71
CA GLN A 31 12.06 9.72 -5.74
C GLN A 31 11.72 8.28 -6.14
N PRO A 32 10.76 8.09 -7.05
CA PRO A 32 10.32 6.76 -7.42
C PRO A 32 11.44 6.03 -8.17
N ALA A 33 11.67 4.75 -7.84
CA ALA A 33 12.66 3.92 -8.52
C ALA A 33 12.34 3.73 -10.02
N VAL A 34 11.05 3.73 -10.35
CA VAL A 34 10.55 3.69 -11.73
C VAL A 34 9.92 5.04 -12.05
N PRO A 35 10.35 5.73 -13.12
CA PRO A 35 9.79 7.04 -13.48
C PRO A 35 8.28 7.00 -13.68
N GLU A 36 7.64 8.12 -13.38
CA GLU A 36 6.21 8.29 -13.64
C GLU A 36 5.90 8.15 -15.14
N GLY A 37 4.77 7.52 -15.46
CA GLY A 37 4.36 7.23 -16.84
C GLY A 37 5.04 6.01 -17.48
N ALA A 38 6.14 5.49 -16.91
CA ALA A 38 6.72 4.24 -17.38
C ALA A 38 5.82 3.04 -17.08
N PHE A 39 5.98 1.96 -17.85
CA PHE A 39 5.14 0.75 -17.74
C PHE A 39 5.06 0.18 -16.32
N GLY A 40 6.19 0.16 -15.61
CA GLY A 40 6.28 -0.33 -14.22
C GLY A 40 6.09 0.72 -13.15
N ALA A 41 5.58 1.92 -13.47
CA ALA A 41 5.39 2.98 -12.49
C ALA A 41 4.41 2.53 -11.39
N LEU A 42 4.74 2.83 -10.14
CA LEU A 42 3.83 2.62 -9.02
C LEU A 42 2.58 3.49 -9.22
N ARG A 43 1.39 2.88 -9.23
CA ARG A 43 0.10 3.57 -9.31
C ARG A 43 -0.63 3.45 -7.97
N LEU A 44 -0.95 4.58 -7.38
CA LEU A 44 -1.72 4.68 -6.13
C LEU A 44 -3.02 5.46 -6.39
N PRO A 45 -4.14 5.12 -5.73
CA PRO A 45 -4.31 3.97 -4.84
C PRO A 45 -4.18 2.65 -5.63
N MET A 46 -3.75 1.57 -4.95
CA MET A 46 -3.77 0.27 -5.60
C MET A 46 -5.20 -0.04 -6.04
N LEU A 47 -5.36 -0.45 -7.30
CA LEU A 47 -6.65 -0.85 -7.87
C LEU A 47 -7.31 -1.89 -6.96
N ASP A 48 -8.62 -1.77 -6.74
CA ASP A 48 -9.37 -2.79 -6.01
C ASP A 48 -9.13 -4.16 -6.65
N VAL A 49 -8.76 -5.14 -5.82
CA VAL A 49 -8.56 -6.50 -6.30
C VAL A 49 -9.92 -7.04 -6.72
N PRO A 50 -10.11 -7.47 -7.97
CA PRO A 50 -11.38 -8.04 -8.39
C PRO A 50 -11.65 -9.31 -7.59
N VAL A 51 -12.89 -9.50 -7.16
CA VAL A 51 -13.31 -10.73 -6.48
C VAL A 51 -13.18 -11.88 -7.47
N VAL A 52 -12.19 -12.74 -7.28
CA VAL A 52 -12.05 -13.97 -8.05
C VAL A 52 -13.04 -15.00 -7.51
N PRO A 53 -13.94 -15.56 -8.34
CA PRO A 53 -14.85 -16.60 -7.89
C PRO A 53 -14.06 -17.81 -7.38
N LYS A 54 -14.45 -18.37 -6.24
CA LYS A 54 -13.84 -19.60 -5.71
C LYS A 54 -14.01 -20.71 -6.75
N LYS A 55 -12.92 -21.42 -7.06
CA LYS A 55 -12.97 -22.63 -7.89
C LYS A 55 -13.95 -23.61 -7.23
N SER A 56 -15.01 -24.00 -7.94
CA SER A 56 -15.93 -25.04 -7.48
C SER A 56 -15.12 -26.30 -7.18
N ALA A 57 -15.26 -26.82 -5.97
CA ALA A 57 -14.73 -28.13 -5.64
C ALA A 57 -15.59 -29.15 -6.41
N GLU A 58 -15.04 -29.66 -7.51
CA GLU A 58 -15.58 -30.85 -8.16
C GLU A 58 -15.29 -32.03 -7.22
N ALA A 59 -16.35 -32.71 -6.79
CA ALA A 59 -16.32 -33.89 -5.94
C ALA A 59 -16.40 -35.15 -6.80
#